data_AF-A0A328EFI2-F1
#
_entry.id   AF-A0A328EFI2-F1
#
_cell.length_a   1.000
_cell.length_b   1.000
_cell.length_c   1.000
_cell.angle_alpha   90.00
_cell.angle_beta   90.00
_cell.angle_gamma   90.00
#
_symmetry.space_group_name_H-M   'P 1'
#
loop_
_entity.id
_entity.type
_entity.pdbx_description
1 polymer ?
#
loop_
_entity_poly.entity_id
_entity_poly.type
_entity_poly.pdbx_seq_one_letter_code
_entity_poly.pdbx_strand_id
1 'polypeptide(L)'
;MKLFFFDTETTGVNPNKDRIIQFGAIYGEYDLQTGQFNELERINQYINIEGEIPYGASQVHGIYKKDIEGYGYMKDYIDEFLVYMGRADYVIGHNVDFDKRMFISEVKRLGNNFNFDAVRWVDTMRSTAQFVNEKGGKRPKLIKLHEKLFGRGFDGAHDAMADIVATKDCFLELRKYGFFREIFSLPLGGGALSRGKKVEEKKVERKRVEGNKRSYDEVRNLENGYAQVRIGDKRGIINRRGKEGGEIKYDTIGDFRDGYAQARIGDKRGIINGKGEEVCKIQYDAIGDFRCGYAQVRIGDKRGVINKQWKEICEIKYDAIGNFRVGCVKVCIGDKRGIVNGKGDEVCKIKYDAIGDFYDGYAQVCVGDKRGIINGRGKEGCEIKYDEVGDFCDGYAQVRVGDKRGIINGRGDEVCKIKYNAIGAFRYGYAEVRVGDKRGIINKQWKEICEVKYDVIGEFRDGCAKVRVGGKRGIINGGGEQLCEIKYDAIGDFCDGYAQVRIGEKRGIINEKGVEICKIKYDRINIPPSGKKLGLINEQGEDVSEIQYDAIGDFGVGHLKVRVGEKQRIIRVGGKKISGSLVLFFWIVIFLVSVICFYFFY
;
A
#
# COMPACT_ATOMS: atom_id res chain seq x y z
N MET A 1 9.73 1.90 -37.13
CA MET A 1 10.48 2.47 -36.00
C MET A 1 10.35 1.53 -34.82
N LYS A 2 11.45 1.11 -34.19
CA LYS A 2 11.46 0.20 -33.04
C LYS A 2 11.36 0.98 -31.75
N LEU A 3 10.34 0.69 -30.94
CA LEU A 3 10.09 1.35 -29.67
C LEU A 3 10.20 0.34 -28.53
N PHE A 4 10.78 0.77 -27.41
CA PHE A 4 10.90 -0.01 -26.17
C PHE A 4 10.33 0.83 -25.01
N PHE A 5 9.14 0.47 -24.57
CA PHE A 5 8.49 1.06 -23.40
C PHE A 5 8.87 0.24 -22.17
N PHE A 6 9.30 0.85 -21.07
CA PHE A 6 9.66 0.13 -19.84
C PHE A 6 9.42 0.99 -18.60
N ASP A 7 9.30 0.33 -17.46
CA ASP A 7 9.02 0.89 -16.14
C ASP A 7 9.48 -0.11 -15.05
N THR A 8 9.86 0.35 -13.86
CA THR A 8 10.55 -0.49 -12.87
C THR A 8 10.06 -0.30 -11.43
N GLU A 9 9.54 -1.37 -10.83
CA GLU A 9 9.27 -1.38 -9.38
C GLU A 9 10.54 -1.71 -8.59
N THR A 10 10.70 -1.02 -7.46
CA THR A 10 11.98 -0.92 -6.75
C THR A 10 11.82 -0.93 -5.24
N THR A 11 12.86 -1.39 -4.52
CA THR A 11 12.87 -1.37 -3.04
C THR A 11 12.95 0.04 -2.44
N GLY A 12 13.14 1.08 -3.26
CA GLY A 12 13.41 2.45 -2.83
C GLY A 12 14.05 3.29 -3.93
N VAL A 13 14.28 4.57 -3.63
CA VAL A 13 14.58 5.59 -4.64
C VAL A 13 16.08 5.91 -4.83
N ASN A 14 17.00 5.18 -4.19
CA ASN A 14 18.44 5.42 -4.25
C ASN A 14 19.16 4.31 -5.07
N PRO A 15 19.56 4.57 -6.33
CA PRO A 15 20.20 3.57 -7.19
C PRO A 15 21.44 2.90 -6.60
N ASN A 16 22.19 3.58 -5.73
CA ASN A 16 23.41 3.04 -5.13
C ASN A 16 23.14 2.01 -4.02
N LYS A 17 21.90 1.95 -3.50
CA LYS A 17 21.48 1.03 -2.44
C LYS A 17 20.39 0.10 -2.93
N ASP A 18 19.26 0.69 -3.32
CA ASP A 18 18.01 0.02 -3.62
C ASP A 18 18.09 -0.79 -4.93
N ARG A 19 17.17 -1.75 -5.09
CA ARG A 19 17.18 -2.77 -6.16
C ARG A 19 15.91 -2.72 -7.00
N ILE A 20 16.00 -3.16 -8.25
CA ILE A 20 14.80 -3.47 -9.08
C ILE A 20 14.25 -4.84 -8.68
N ILE A 21 12.92 -4.93 -8.54
CA ILE A 21 12.18 -6.13 -8.12
C ILE A 21 11.05 -6.52 -9.10
N GLN A 22 10.63 -5.61 -9.99
CA GLN A 22 9.89 -5.92 -11.21
C GLN A 22 10.45 -5.09 -12.35
N PHE A 23 10.74 -5.73 -13.49
CA PHE A 23 11.08 -5.07 -14.74
C PHE A 23 9.99 -5.38 -15.75
N GLY A 24 9.17 -4.38 -16.07
CA GLY A 24 8.21 -4.47 -17.16
C GLY A 24 8.82 -3.91 -18.44
N ALA A 25 8.52 -4.49 -19.59
CA ALA A 25 8.72 -3.84 -20.89
C ALA A 25 7.73 -4.28 -21.97
N ILE A 26 7.49 -3.39 -22.94
CA ILE A 26 6.86 -3.70 -24.23
C ILE A 26 7.80 -3.24 -25.34
N TYR A 27 8.22 -4.18 -26.18
CA TYR A 27 9.02 -3.92 -27.38
C TYR A 27 8.15 -4.14 -28.63
N GLY A 28 8.31 -3.29 -29.64
CA GLY A 28 7.56 -3.45 -30.89
C GLY A 28 7.94 -2.49 -32.00
N GLU A 29 7.30 -2.68 -33.15
CA GLU A 29 7.51 -1.87 -34.35
C GLU A 29 6.31 -0.95 -34.59
N TYR A 30 6.58 0.35 -34.50
CA TYR A 30 5.68 1.42 -34.90
C TYR A 30 5.85 1.74 -36.39
N ASP A 31 4.75 1.67 -37.14
CA ASP A 31 4.68 2.11 -38.54
C ASP A 31 4.37 3.62 -38.61
N LEU A 32 5.26 4.36 -39.23
CA LEU A 32 5.13 5.81 -39.43
C LEU A 32 4.00 6.17 -40.41
N GLN A 33 3.64 5.27 -41.33
CA GLN A 33 2.61 5.50 -42.36
C GLN A 33 1.20 5.28 -41.80
N THR A 34 0.89 4.07 -41.34
CA THR A 34 -0.43 3.76 -40.75
C THR A 34 -0.63 4.35 -39.35
N GLY A 35 0.46 4.62 -38.63
CA GLY A 35 0.41 5.04 -37.23
C GLY A 35 0.11 3.91 -36.25
N GLN A 36 0.23 2.65 -36.68
CA GLN A 36 -0.01 1.48 -35.84
C GLN A 36 1.26 1.03 -35.10
N PHE A 37 1.07 0.45 -33.91
CA PHE A 37 2.12 -0.21 -33.14
C PHE A 37 1.90 -1.72 -33.13
N ASN A 38 2.79 -2.47 -33.79
CA ASN A 38 2.82 -3.92 -33.71
C ASN A 38 3.71 -4.36 -32.55
N GLU A 39 3.09 -4.92 -31.52
CA GLU A 39 3.78 -5.47 -30.34
C GLU A 39 4.56 -6.74 -30.74
N LEU A 40 5.86 -6.79 -30.43
CA LEU A 40 6.75 -7.90 -30.79
C LEU A 40 7.21 -8.72 -29.58
N GLU A 41 7.38 -8.09 -28.42
CA GLU A 41 7.70 -8.78 -27.17
C GLU A 41 7.12 -8.04 -25.96
N ARG A 42 6.75 -8.78 -24.91
CA ARG A 42 6.23 -8.25 -23.64
C ARG A 42 6.86 -8.95 -22.45
N ILE A 43 7.72 -8.23 -21.76
CA ILE A 43 8.44 -8.68 -20.56
C ILE A 43 7.66 -8.24 -19.33
N ASN A 44 7.30 -9.17 -18.44
CA ASN A 44 6.82 -8.84 -17.09
C ASN A 44 7.58 -9.67 -16.06
N GLN A 45 8.81 -9.27 -15.77
CA GLN A 45 9.76 -10.10 -15.03
C GLN A 45 9.87 -9.62 -13.58
N TYR A 46 9.43 -10.44 -12.63
CA TYR A 46 9.75 -10.26 -11.22
C TYR A 46 11.18 -10.73 -10.95
N ILE A 47 11.89 -10.03 -10.06
CA ILE A 47 13.34 -10.18 -9.88
C ILE A 47 13.64 -10.32 -8.40
N ASN A 48 14.30 -11.42 -8.05
CA ASN A 48 14.69 -11.74 -6.69
C ASN A 48 15.93 -10.94 -6.27
N ILE A 49 16.03 -10.69 -4.96
CA ILE A 49 17.09 -9.94 -4.32
C ILE A 49 17.50 -10.65 -3.03
N GLU A 50 18.71 -10.43 -2.55
CA GLU A 50 19.20 -11.05 -1.31
C GLU A 50 18.50 -10.44 -0.07
N GLY A 51 18.47 -9.11 0.02
CA GLY A 51 17.89 -8.36 1.15
C GLY A 51 16.35 -8.29 1.17
N GLU A 52 15.82 -7.56 2.16
CA GLU A 52 14.38 -7.34 2.32
C GLU A 52 13.83 -6.23 1.41
N ILE A 53 12.53 -6.31 1.10
CA ILE A 53 11.78 -5.20 0.52
C ILE A 53 11.24 -4.34 1.67
N PRO A 54 11.56 -3.03 1.76
CA PRO A 54 10.99 -2.16 2.78
C PRO A 54 9.46 -2.09 2.67
N TYR A 55 8.75 -2.26 3.80
CA TYR A 55 7.28 -2.28 3.82
C TYR A 55 6.64 -1.05 3.12
N GLY A 56 7.24 0.13 3.27
CA GLY A 56 6.76 1.35 2.60
C GLY A 56 6.87 1.33 1.07
N ALA A 57 7.73 0.49 0.49
CA ALA A 57 7.75 0.22 -0.96
C ALA A 57 6.64 -0.78 -1.32
N SER A 58 6.56 -1.91 -0.61
CA SER A 58 5.48 -2.92 -0.81
C SER A 58 4.06 -2.37 -0.65
N GLN A 59 3.87 -1.27 0.08
CA GLN A 59 2.60 -0.54 0.20
C GLN A 59 2.27 0.35 -1.01
N VAL A 60 3.25 0.68 -1.85
CA VAL A 60 3.03 1.40 -3.14
C VAL A 60 2.71 0.38 -4.24
N HIS A 61 3.59 -0.60 -4.44
CA HIS A 61 3.56 -1.49 -5.62
C HIS A 61 3.08 -2.93 -5.34
N GLY A 62 2.64 -3.23 -4.12
CA GLY A 62 2.01 -4.52 -3.76
C GLY A 62 2.91 -5.76 -3.73
N ILE A 63 4.19 -5.67 -4.12
CA ILE A 63 5.14 -6.80 -4.14
C ILE A 63 5.82 -6.95 -2.77
N TYR A 64 5.79 -8.16 -2.20
CA TYR A 64 6.51 -8.50 -0.97
C TYR A 64 7.62 -9.53 -1.25
N LYS A 65 8.59 -9.65 -0.33
CA LYS A 65 9.74 -10.58 -0.45
C LYS A 65 9.33 -12.00 -0.88
N LYS A 66 8.30 -12.53 -0.22
CA LYS A 66 7.63 -13.83 -0.48
C LYS A 66 7.17 -14.05 -1.94
N ASP A 67 6.96 -12.97 -2.69
CA ASP A 67 6.41 -12.99 -4.06
C ASP A 67 7.53 -13.00 -5.12
N ILE A 68 8.72 -12.49 -4.79
CA ILE A 68 9.93 -12.57 -5.65
C ILE A 68 10.85 -13.75 -5.33
N GLU A 69 10.70 -14.40 -4.16
CA GLU A 69 11.50 -15.56 -3.71
C GLU A 69 11.64 -16.71 -4.74
N GLY A 70 10.61 -16.93 -5.56
CA GLY A 70 10.60 -18.00 -6.57
C GLY A 70 11.22 -17.63 -7.93
N TYR A 71 11.76 -16.42 -8.08
CA TYR A 71 12.31 -15.90 -9.33
C TYR A 71 13.85 -15.88 -9.31
N GLY A 72 14.46 -15.72 -10.48
CA GLY A 72 15.89 -15.46 -10.63
C GLY A 72 16.29 -14.07 -10.17
N TYR A 73 17.60 -13.83 -10.08
CA TYR A 73 18.18 -12.54 -9.75
C TYR A 73 18.41 -11.73 -11.02
N MET A 74 18.68 -10.42 -10.90
CA MET A 74 18.87 -9.53 -12.06
C MET A 74 19.89 -10.04 -13.09
N LYS A 75 20.97 -10.70 -12.62
CA LYS A 75 22.00 -11.33 -13.46
C LYS A 75 21.45 -12.35 -14.47
N ASP A 76 20.33 -13.00 -14.14
CA ASP A 76 19.74 -14.09 -14.91
C ASP A 76 18.86 -13.56 -16.07
N TYR A 77 18.58 -12.25 -16.09
CA TYR A 77 17.70 -11.58 -17.07
C TYR A 77 18.35 -10.40 -17.80
N ILE A 78 19.45 -9.83 -17.28
CA ILE A 78 19.94 -8.51 -17.69
C ILE A 78 20.28 -8.41 -19.19
N ASP A 79 20.89 -9.45 -19.75
CA ASP A 79 21.34 -9.44 -21.15
C ASP A 79 20.16 -9.47 -22.13
N GLU A 80 19.02 -10.09 -21.77
CA GLU A 80 17.79 -10.02 -22.57
C GLU A 80 17.25 -8.60 -22.62
N PHE A 81 17.15 -7.94 -21.46
CA PHE A 81 16.67 -6.56 -21.36
C PHE A 81 17.56 -5.60 -22.18
N LEU A 82 18.87 -5.79 -22.13
CA LEU A 82 19.85 -5.01 -22.91
C LEU A 82 19.78 -5.32 -24.41
N VAL A 83 19.48 -6.55 -24.82
CA VAL A 83 19.27 -6.91 -26.24
C VAL A 83 18.06 -6.16 -26.83
N TYR A 84 16.94 -6.10 -26.12
CA TYR A 84 15.77 -5.35 -26.60
C TYR A 84 16.00 -3.83 -26.54
N MET A 85 16.57 -3.31 -25.46
CA MET A 85 16.91 -1.89 -25.32
C MET A 85 17.91 -1.42 -26.40
N GLY A 86 18.90 -2.24 -26.73
CA GLY A 86 19.90 -1.96 -27.79
C GLY A 86 19.40 -2.17 -29.23
N ARG A 87 18.24 -2.82 -29.42
CA ARG A 87 17.55 -2.97 -30.72
C ARG A 87 16.55 -1.84 -31.01
N ALA A 88 16.16 -1.08 -30.01
CA ALA A 88 15.22 0.02 -30.15
C ALA A 88 15.83 1.23 -30.87
N ASP A 89 15.01 1.95 -31.64
CA ASP A 89 15.34 3.29 -32.12
C ASP A 89 15.13 4.32 -31.00
N TYR A 90 14.14 4.10 -30.12
CA TYR A 90 13.81 4.92 -28.95
C TYR A 90 13.36 4.09 -27.75
N VAL A 91 13.77 4.51 -26.56
CA VAL A 91 13.36 3.99 -25.24
C VAL A 91 12.46 5.03 -24.56
N ILE A 92 11.28 4.60 -24.08
CA ILE A 92 10.21 5.49 -23.62
C ILE A 92 9.75 5.07 -22.22
N GLY A 93 9.45 6.04 -21.37
CA GLY A 93 8.78 5.84 -20.09
C GLY A 93 7.97 7.07 -19.66
N HIS A 94 7.48 7.05 -18.42
CA HIS A 94 6.84 8.20 -17.78
C HIS A 94 7.60 8.53 -16.50
N ASN A 95 8.29 9.69 -16.44
CA ASN A 95 9.32 9.96 -15.43
C ASN A 95 10.58 9.08 -15.55
N VAL A 96 10.87 8.60 -16.76
CA VAL A 96 11.91 7.59 -17.12
C VAL A 96 13.33 7.89 -16.60
N ASP A 97 13.64 9.12 -16.20
CA ASP A 97 14.89 9.45 -15.50
C ASP A 97 15.05 8.71 -14.15
N PHE A 98 13.97 8.22 -13.56
CA PHE A 98 14.03 7.36 -12.38
C PHE A 98 14.53 5.96 -12.77
N ASP A 99 13.77 5.27 -13.59
CA ASP A 99 13.96 3.90 -14.06
C ASP A 99 15.30 3.74 -14.77
N LYS A 100 15.66 4.71 -15.61
CA LYS A 100 16.98 4.80 -16.24
C LYS A 100 18.12 4.74 -15.22
N ARG A 101 18.03 5.48 -14.10
CA ARG A 101 19.10 5.51 -13.09
C ARG A 101 19.14 4.21 -12.28
N MET A 102 17.99 3.64 -11.96
CA MET A 102 17.90 2.34 -11.27
C MET A 102 18.48 1.22 -12.15
N PHE A 103 18.07 1.16 -13.42
CA PHE A 103 18.53 0.16 -14.38
C PHE A 103 20.03 0.27 -14.69
N ILE A 104 20.55 1.48 -14.95
CA ILE A 104 21.98 1.70 -15.15
C ILE A 104 22.81 1.30 -13.92
N SER A 105 22.27 1.43 -12.70
CA SER A 105 22.94 0.95 -11.50
C SER A 105 23.03 -0.58 -11.47
N GLU A 106 21.94 -1.29 -11.73
CA GLU A 106 21.92 -2.76 -11.79
C GLU A 106 22.91 -3.30 -12.85
N VAL A 107 22.93 -2.69 -14.04
CA VAL A 107 23.86 -3.05 -15.13
C VAL A 107 25.33 -2.85 -14.71
N LYS A 108 25.63 -1.76 -14.00
CA LYS A 108 26.96 -1.48 -13.45
C LYS A 108 27.35 -2.42 -12.31
N ARG A 109 26.41 -2.79 -11.42
CA ARG A 109 26.64 -3.78 -10.34
C ARG A 109 27.02 -5.15 -10.89
N LEU A 110 26.55 -5.47 -12.09
CA LEU A 110 26.86 -6.71 -12.82
C LEU A 110 28.08 -6.60 -13.76
N GLY A 111 28.79 -5.46 -13.76
CA GLY A 111 30.01 -5.25 -14.55
C GLY A 111 29.80 -5.16 -16.07
N ASN A 112 28.55 -5.00 -16.54
CA ASN A 112 28.23 -4.95 -17.96
C ASN A 112 28.45 -3.53 -18.53
N ASN A 113 29.19 -3.44 -19.64
CA ASN A 113 29.65 -2.19 -20.26
C ASN A 113 28.72 -1.65 -21.36
N PHE A 114 27.41 -1.85 -21.23
CA PHE A 114 26.43 -1.39 -22.22
C PHE A 114 26.44 0.16 -22.38
N ASN A 115 26.48 0.62 -23.63
CA ASN A 115 26.56 2.05 -23.95
C ASN A 115 25.17 2.72 -23.92
N PHE A 116 24.81 3.30 -22.77
CA PHE A 116 23.56 4.04 -22.58
C PHE A 116 23.50 5.42 -23.24
N ASP A 117 24.63 5.97 -23.69
CA ASP A 117 24.69 7.25 -24.41
C ASP A 117 24.31 7.08 -25.89
N ALA A 118 24.37 5.85 -26.41
CA ALA A 118 23.84 5.49 -27.73
C ALA A 118 22.30 5.32 -27.75
N VAL A 119 21.64 5.27 -26.58
CA VAL A 119 20.19 5.07 -26.44
C VAL A 119 19.46 6.41 -26.50
N ARG A 120 18.40 6.51 -27.32
CA ARG A 120 17.54 7.70 -27.40
C ARG A 120 16.39 7.59 -26.40
N TRP A 121 16.39 8.45 -25.38
CA TRP A 121 15.42 8.41 -24.27
C TRP A 121 14.27 9.40 -24.49
N VAL A 122 13.05 9.00 -24.13
CA VAL A 122 11.83 9.81 -24.24
C VAL A 122 11.04 9.75 -22.94
N ASP A 123 10.76 10.92 -22.34
CA ASP A 123 9.95 11.04 -21.13
C ASP A 123 8.58 11.66 -21.44
N THR A 124 7.53 10.86 -21.39
CA THR A 124 6.16 11.31 -21.64
C THR A 124 5.66 12.31 -20.60
N MET A 125 6.18 12.30 -19.37
CA MET A 125 5.78 13.21 -18.29
C MET A 125 6.35 14.63 -18.50
N ARG A 126 7.63 14.74 -18.88
CA ARG A 126 8.29 16.04 -19.12
C ARG A 126 7.60 16.83 -20.24
N SER A 127 7.28 16.18 -21.36
CA SER A 127 6.68 16.83 -22.52
C SER A 127 5.23 17.28 -22.33
N THR A 128 4.49 16.71 -21.38
CA THR A 128 3.03 16.88 -21.27
C THR A 128 2.56 17.80 -20.14
N ALA A 129 3.47 18.34 -19.32
CA ALA A 129 3.11 19.16 -18.16
C ALA A 129 2.19 20.36 -18.48
N GLN A 130 2.48 21.10 -19.56
CA GLN A 130 1.66 22.23 -20.00
C GLN A 130 0.32 21.80 -20.66
N PHE A 131 0.24 20.57 -21.17
CA PHE A 131 -0.96 20.02 -21.81
C PHE A 131 -1.97 19.50 -20.78
N VAL A 132 -1.48 18.88 -19.70
CA VAL A 132 -2.34 18.34 -18.64
C VAL A 132 -2.71 19.40 -17.61
N ASN A 133 -1.75 20.26 -17.20
CA ASN A 133 -1.89 21.16 -16.04
C ASN A 133 -1.72 22.66 -16.39
N GLU A 134 -1.85 23.03 -17.68
CA GLU A 134 -1.80 24.41 -18.20
C GLU A 134 -0.47 25.16 -17.94
N LYS A 135 -0.42 26.48 -18.23
CA LYS A 135 0.82 27.27 -18.16
C LYS A 135 1.36 27.35 -16.73
N GLY A 136 2.53 26.75 -16.52
CA GLY A 136 3.20 26.67 -15.21
C GLY A 136 2.81 25.44 -14.37
N GLY A 137 1.98 24.55 -14.91
CA GLY A 137 1.53 23.34 -14.22
C GLY A 137 2.65 22.39 -13.78
N LYS A 138 2.44 21.69 -12.66
CA LYS A 138 3.32 20.60 -12.20
C LYS A 138 3.40 19.48 -13.25
N ARG A 139 4.48 18.71 -13.22
CA ARG A 139 4.58 17.43 -13.95
C ARG A 139 3.38 16.53 -13.59
N PRO A 140 2.70 15.91 -14.57
CA PRO A 140 1.50 15.11 -14.31
C PRO A 140 1.87 13.75 -13.71
N LYS A 141 0.91 13.09 -13.06
CA LYS A 141 0.94 11.63 -12.88
C LYS A 141 0.44 10.97 -14.17
N LEU A 142 0.87 9.75 -14.46
CA LEU A 142 0.44 9.00 -15.65
C LEU A 142 -1.09 8.88 -15.75
N ILE A 143 -1.77 8.58 -14.64
CA ILE A 143 -3.24 8.52 -14.59
C ILE A 143 -3.91 9.83 -15.04
N LYS A 144 -3.34 10.99 -14.70
CA LYS A 144 -3.86 12.30 -15.16
C LYS A 144 -3.60 12.58 -16.63
N LEU A 145 -2.49 12.07 -17.16
CA LEU A 145 -2.21 12.14 -18.60
C LEU A 145 -3.18 11.25 -19.38
N HIS A 146 -3.43 10.04 -18.90
CA HIS A 146 -4.40 9.09 -19.46
C HIS A 146 -5.84 9.64 -19.38
N GLU A 147 -6.23 10.23 -18.25
CA GLU A 147 -7.51 10.96 -18.09
C GLU A 147 -7.66 12.09 -19.12
N LYS A 148 -6.61 12.89 -19.33
CA LYS A 148 -6.62 14.02 -20.28
C LYS A 148 -6.73 13.57 -21.75
N LEU A 149 -6.19 12.40 -22.09
CA LEU A 149 -6.18 11.86 -23.46
C LEU A 149 -7.41 11.00 -23.79
N PHE A 150 -7.91 10.22 -22.82
CA PHE A 150 -8.93 9.19 -23.05
C PHE A 150 -10.23 9.40 -22.25
N GLY A 151 -10.33 10.48 -21.45
CA GLY A 151 -11.52 10.79 -20.65
C GLY A 151 -11.77 9.87 -19.44
N ARG A 152 -10.79 9.02 -19.09
CA ARG A 152 -10.86 8.03 -18.01
C ARG A 152 -9.48 7.71 -17.43
N GLY A 153 -9.41 7.25 -16.20
CA GLY A 153 -8.20 6.62 -15.65
C GLY A 153 -7.96 5.20 -16.22
N PHE A 154 -7.05 4.46 -15.61
CA PHE A 154 -6.82 3.03 -15.85
C PHE A 154 -6.67 2.28 -14.52
N ASP A 155 -7.03 1.00 -14.53
CA ASP A 155 -6.90 0.12 -13.37
C ASP A 155 -5.45 -0.36 -13.19
N GLY A 156 -5.00 -0.51 -11.94
CA GLY A 156 -3.73 -1.16 -11.63
C GLY A 156 -2.48 -0.29 -11.70
N ALA A 157 -2.59 1.04 -11.65
CA ALA A 157 -1.43 1.91 -11.44
C ALA A 157 -0.63 1.50 -10.19
N HIS A 158 0.71 1.58 -10.27
CA HIS A 158 1.68 0.93 -9.37
C HIS A 158 1.75 -0.61 -9.54
N ASP A 159 1.52 -1.07 -10.77
CA ASP A 159 2.13 -2.28 -11.35
C ASP A 159 2.80 -1.85 -12.66
N ALA A 160 4.09 -2.15 -12.80
CA ALA A 160 4.88 -1.72 -13.96
C ALA A 160 4.24 -2.13 -15.30
N MET A 161 3.58 -3.30 -15.39
CA MET A 161 2.98 -3.73 -16.66
C MET A 161 1.69 -2.96 -17.00
N ALA A 162 0.90 -2.55 -16.01
CA ALA A 162 -0.23 -1.65 -16.20
C ALA A 162 0.24 -0.24 -16.59
N ASP A 163 1.22 0.32 -15.87
CA ASP A 163 1.77 1.65 -16.14
C ASP A 163 2.52 1.72 -17.48
N ILE A 164 3.15 0.64 -17.96
CA ILE A 164 3.72 0.58 -19.32
C ILE A 164 2.65 0.56 -20.40
N VAL A 165 1.55 -0.17 -20.22
CA VAL A 165 0.43 -0.16 -21.19
C VAL A 165 -0.15 1.26 -21.27
N ALA A 166 -0.43 1.89 -20.14
CA ALA A 166 -0.91 3.26 -20.11
C ALA A 166 0.11 4.26 -20.70
N THR A 167 1.41 4.09 -20.44
CA THR A 167 2.49 4.93 -21.00
C THR A 167 2.59 4.78 -22.53
N LYS A 168 2.53 3.53 -23.04
CA LYS A 168 2.51 3.22 -24.47
C LYS A 168 1.33 3.92 -25.14
N ASP A 169 0.12 3.68 -24.63
CA ASP A 169 -1.10 4.19 -25.25
C ASP A 169 -1.13 5.72 -25.19
N CYS A 170 -0.69 6.34 -24.08
CA CYS A 170 -0.50 7.79 -24.01
C CYS A 170 0.52 8.32 -25.03
N PHE A 171 1.69 7.70 -25.18
CA PHE A 171 2.72 8.12 -26.14
C PHE A 171 2.22 8.09 -27.59
N LEU A 172 1.49 7.03 -27.96
CA LEU A 172 0.92 6.86 -29.30
C LEU A 172 -0.19 7.89 -29.56
N GLU A 173 -1.05 8.17 -28.58
CA GLU A 173 -2.13 9.15 -28.69
C GLU A 173 -1.61 10.60 -28.79
N LEU A 174 -0.56 10.93 -28.02
CA LEU A 174 0.08 12.26 -28.01
C LEU A 174 0.59 12.71 -29.39
N ARG A 175 0.89 11.78 -30.30
CA ARG A 175 1.21 12.09 -31.71
C ARG A 175 0.09 12.89 -32.39
N LYS A 176 -1.19 12.57 -32.11
CA LYS A 176 -2.35 13.27 -32.73
C LYS A 176 -2.44 14.72 -32.28
N TYR A 177 -2.01 15.01 -31.05
CA TYR A 177 -1.87 16.35 -30.49
C TYR A 177 -0.58 17.06 -30.93
N GLY A 178 0.22 16.44 -31.80
CA GLY A 178 1.42 17.03 -32.38
C GLY A 178 2.66 16.98 -31.50
N PHE A 179 2.69 16.17 -30.44
CA PHE A 179 3.90 15.91 -29.67
C PHE A 179 4.86 15.00 -30.44
N PHE A 180 6.14 15.05 -30.05
CA PHE A 180 7.21 14.19 -30.56
C PHE A 180 7.37 14.19 -32.11
N ARG A 181 6.97 15.26 -32.81
CA ARG A 181 7.07 15.37 -34.29
C ARG A 181 8.43 14.95 -34.82
N GLU A 182 9.51 15.42 -34.19
CA GLU A 182 10.90 15.10 -34.53
C GLU A 182 11.19 13.58 -34.52
N ILE A 183 10.64 12.85 -33.54
CA ILE A 183 10.76 11.38 -33.42
C ILE A 183 10.02 10.70 -34.58
N PHE A 184 8.86 11.23 -34.96
CA PHE A 184 8.05 10.71 -36.06
C PHE A 184 8.45 11.22 -37.46
N SER A 185 9.44 12.11 -37.59
CA SER A 185 9.86 12.73 -38.86
C SER A 185 11.31 12.43 -39.27
N LEU A 186 12.12 11.80 -38.42
CA LEU A 186 13.54 11.53 -38.70
C LEU A 186 13.74 10.25 -39.54
N PRO A 187 14.77 10.20 -40.41
CA PRO A 187 15.21 8.96 -41.05
C PRO A 187 15.64 7.90 -40.03
N LEU A 188 15.27 6.64 -40.28
CA LEU A 188 15.55 5.51 -39.39
C LEU A 188 17.04 5.14 -39.38
N GLY A 189 17.80 5.77 -38.48
CA GLY A 189 19.16 5.33 -38.13
C GLY A 189 19.10 4.25 -37.06
N GLY A 190 19.33 2.99 -37.44
CA GLY A 190 19.13 1.82 -36.59
C GLY A 190 19.83 1.85 -35.22
N GLY A 191 19.18 1.20 -34.26
CA GLY A 191 19.57 1.12 -32.85
C GLY A 191 20.99 0.64 -32.57
N ALA A 192 21.44 0.84 -31.33
CA ALA A 192 22.84 0.74 -30.91
C ALA A 192 23.56 -0.56 -31.35
N LEU A 193 22.87 -1.71 -31.34
CA LEU A 193 23.44 -3.00 -31.73
C LEU A 193 23.68 -3.16 -33.24
N SER A 194 23.04 -2.38 -34.12
CA SER A 194 23.11 -2.58 -35.57
C SER A 194 24.36 -1.99 -36.24
N ARG A 195 25.36 -1.56 -35.47
CA ARG A 195 26.59 -0.92 -35.97
C ARG A 195 27.80 -1.85 -36.01
N GLY A 196 27.65 -3.13 -35.62
CA GLY A 196 28.67 -4.17 -35.73
C GLY A 196 28.30 -5.26 -36.73
N LYS A 197 29.05 -5.33 -37.85
CA LYS A 197 28.96 -6.31 -38.96
C LYS A 197 27.65 -6.32 -39.76
N LYS A 198 27.78 -6.15 -41.09
CA LYS A 198 26.73 -6.47 -42.06
C LYS A 198 26.59 -7.99 -42.21
N VAL A 199 25.38 -8.46 -42.45
CA VAL A 199 25.07 -9.72 -43.14
C VAL A 199 24.23 -9.36 -44.36
N GLU A 200 24.50 -9.98 -45.51
CA GLU A 200 23.80 -9.66 -46.76
C GLU A 200 22.56 -10.55 -46.96
N GLU A 201 21.39 -9.94 -47.09
CA GLU A 201 20.19 -10.62 -47.59
C GLU A 201 20.03 -10.40 -49.10
N LYS A 202 19.94 -11.49 -49.87
CA LYS A 202 19.75 -11.43 -51.33
C LYS A 202 18.31 -11.04 -51.66
N LYS A 203 18.14 -10.00 -52.49
CA LYS A 203 16.85 -9.68 -53.12
C LYS A 203 16.37 -10.87 -53.97
N VAL A 204 15.13 -11.28 -53.75
CA VAL A 204 14.40 -12.20 -54.64
C VAL A 204 13.24 -11.44 -55.27
N GLU A 205 13.33 -11.18 -56.57
CA GLU A 205 12.20 -10.63 -57.33
C GLU A 205 11.07 -11.66 -57.42
N ARG A 206 9.82 -11.19 -57.36
CA ARG A 206 8.62 -12.04 -57.50
C ARG A 206 7.71 -11.48 -58.58
N LYS A 207 7.74 -12.09 -59.76
CA LYS A 207 6.76 -11.84 -60.83
C LYS A 207 5.33 -12.01 -60.29
N ARG A 208 4.42 -11.17 -60.78
CA ARG A 208 2.98 -11.27 -60.51
C ARG A 208 2.41 -12.37 -61.41
N VAL A 209 1.71 -13.34 -60.82
CA VAL A 209 0.96 -14.38 -61.54
C VAL A 209 -0.51 -14.09 -61.30
N GLU A 210 -1.29 -14.01 -62.37
CA GLU A 210 -2.74 -13.90 -62.28
C GLU A 210 -3.35 -15.27 -61.96
N GLY A 211 -4.33 -15.30 -61.07
CA GLY A 211 -5.01 -16.52 -60.63
C GLY A 211 -6.52 -16.31 -60.59
N ASN A 212 -7.27 -17.37 -60.86
CA ASN A 212 -8.72 -17.40 -61.08
C ASN A 212 -9.53 -16.37 -60.25
N LYS A 213 -10.32 -15.56 -60.95
CA LYS A 213 -11.39 -14.77 -60.34
C LYS A 213 -12.50 -15.69 -59.84
N ARG A 214 -12.51 -16.02 -58.54
CA ARG A 214 -13.77 -16.32 -57.84
C ARG A 214 -14.53 -15.00 -57.67
N SER A 215 -15.85 -15.03 -57.81
CA SER A 215 -16.71 -13.89 -57.47
C SER A 215 -17.02 -13.92 -55.97
N TYR A 216 -17.17 -12.75 -55.37
CA TYR A 216 -17.52 -12.57 -53.97
C TYR A 216 -18.61 -11.49 -53.89
N ASP A 217 -19.63 -11.69 -53.04
CA ASP A 217 -20.76 -10.77 -52.90
C ASP A 217 -20.42 -9.55 -52.03
N GLU A 218 -19.35 -9.66 -51.24
CA GLU A 218 -18.84 -8.64 -50.34
C GLU A 218 -17.33 -8.86 -50.16
N VAL A 219 -16.55 -7.77 -50.21
CA VAL A 219 -15.12 -7.78 -49.87
C VAL A 219 -14.84 -6.61 -48.93
N ARG A 220 -14.59 -6.93 -47.66
CA ARG A 220 -14.21 -5.96 -46.62
C ARG A 220 -12.71 -6.08 -46.36
N ASN A 221 -11.96 -5.08 -46.79
CA ASN A 221 -10.51 -5.03 -46.55
C ASN A 221 -10.20 -5.09 -45.05
N LEU A 222 -9.15 -5.84 -44.70
CA LEU A 222 -8.57 -5.89 -43.36
C LEU A 222 -7.14 -5.35 -43.42
N GLU A 223 -6.63 -4.94 -42.27
CA GLU A 223 -5.24 -4.58 -42.11
C GLU A 223 -4.35 -5.84 -42.17
N ASN A 224 -3.02 -5.66 -42.20
CA ASN A 224 -2.05 -6.76 -42.30
C ASN A 224 -2.11 -7.64 -43.58
N GLY A 225 -2.94 -7.28 -44.58
CA GLY A 225 -2.87 -7.84 -45.93
C GLY A 225 -3.80 -9.02 -46.21
N TYR A 226 -4.91 -9.08 -45.49
CA TYR A 226 -6.01 -10.00 -45.76
C TYR A 226 -7.31 -9.22 -45.97
N ALA A 227 -8.36 -9.89 -46.41
CA ALA A 227 -9.70 -9.31 -46.52
C ALA A 227 -10.75 -10.35 -46.14
N GLN A 228 -11.82 -9.88 -45.48
CA GLN A 228 -13.01 -10.67 -45.21
C GLN A 228 -13.86 -10.70 -46.48
N VAL A 229 -14.25 -11.89 -46.93
CA VAL A 229 -15.14 -12.10 -48.09
C VAL A 229 -16.45 -12.72 -47.65
N ARG A 230 -17.50 -12.55 -48.46
CA ARG A 230 -18.77 -13.29 -48.35
C ARG A 230 -19.15 -13.94 -49.69
N ILE A 231 -19.70 -15.15 -49.62
CA ILE A 231 -20.38 -15.85 -50.72
C ILE A 231 -21.69 -16.40 -50.14
N GLY A 232 -22.84 -15.93 -50.64
CA GLY A 232 -24.14 -16.16 -50.03
C GLY A 232 -24.18 -15.65 -48.59
N ASP A 233 -24.55 -16.53 -47.66
CA ASP A 233 -24.57 -16.25 -46.22
C ASP A 233 -23.23 -16.54 -45.52
N LYS A 234 -22.29 -17.23 -46.19
CA LYS A 234 -21.02 -17.68 -45.60
C LYS A 234 -19.88 -16.70 -45.86
N ARG A 235 -19.07 -16.50 -44.83
CA ARG A 235 -17.91 -15.61 -44.80
C ARG A 235 -16.60 -16.41 -44.70
N GLY A 236 -15.52 -15.80 -45.19
CA GLY A 236 -14.18 -16.37 -45.21
C GLY A 236 -13.10 -15.30 -45.32
N ILE A 237 -11.84 -15.74 -45.49
CA ILE A 237 -10.67 -14.85 -45.53
C ILE A 237 -9.83 -15.11 -46.79
N ILE A 238 -9.47 -14.05 -47.50
CA ILE A 238 -8.52 -14.06 -48.63
C ILE A 238 -7.28 -13.21 -48.30
N ASN A 239 -6.15 -13.46 -48.97
CA ASN A 239 -4.97 -12.59 -48.92
C ASN A 239 -4.95 -11.55 -50.06
N ARG A 240 -3.95 -10.64 -50.06
CA ARG A 240 -3.73 -9.61 -51.13
C ARG A 240 -3.66 -10.12 -52.58
N ARG A 241 -3.63 -11.44 -52.82
CA ARG A 241 -3.64 -12.06 -54.17
C ARG A 241 -4.98 -12.71 -54.52
N GLY A 242 -6.03 -12.54 -53.70
CA GLY A 242 -7.33 -13.17 -53.89
C GLY A 242 -7.36 -14.67 -53.55
N LYS A 243 -6.24 -15.26 -53.11
CA LYS A 243 -6.21 -16.65 -52.64
C LYS A 243 -6.83 -16.74 -51.25
N GLU A 244 -7.82 -17.60 -51.11
CA GLU A 244 -8.41 -18.06 -49.85
C GLU A 244 -7.33 -18.62 -48.90
N GLY A 245 -7.36 -18.19 -47.65
CA GLY A 245 -6.50 -18.73 -46.59
C GLY A 245 -7.13 -19.91 -45.83
N GLY A 246 -8.44 -20.12 -45.99
CA GLY A 246 -9.20 -21.25 -45.48
C GLY A 246 -10.57 -21.32 -46.15
N GLU A 247 -11.36 -22.34 -45.80
CA GLU A 247 -12.71 -22.54 -46.34
C GLU A 247 -13.68 -21.40 -45.97
N ILE A 248 -14.54 -21.01 -46.91
CA ILE A 248 -15.56 -19.96 -46.73
C ILE A 248 -16.81 -20.58 -46.05
N LYS A 249 -16.68 -20.86 -44.74
CA LYS A 249 -17.66 -21.65 -43.96
C LYS A 249 -18.31 -20.90 -42.78
N TYR A 250 -17.80 -19.73 -42.41
CA TYR A 250 -18.15 -19.03 -41.16
C TYR A 250 -19.41 -18.18 -41.34
N ASP A 251 -20.37 -18.23 -40.42
CA ASP A 251 -21.58 -17.39 -40.48
C ASP A 251 -21.28 -15.92 -40.16
N THR A 252 -20.42 -15.70 -39.16
CA THR A 252 -19.88 -14.37 -38.84
C THR A 252 -18.40 -14.46 -38.49
N ILE A 253 -17.63 -13.51 -39.00
CA ILE A 253 -16.27 -13.20 -38.53
C ILE A 253 -16.32 -11.75 -38.05
N GLY A 254 -15.90 -11.51 -36.81
CA GLY A 254 -15.82 -10.17 -36.22
C GLY A 254 -14.63 -9.35 -36.73
N ASP A 255 -14.46 -8.15 -36.18
CA ASP A 255 -13.29 -7.32 -36.47
C ASP A 255 -12.00 -7.94 -35.92
N PHE A 256 -10.90 -7.77 -36.65
CA PHE A 256 -9.59 -8.26 -36.23
C PHE A 256 -8.95 -7.33 -35.18
N ARG A 257 -8.38 -7.93 -34.12
CA ARG A 257 -7.61 -7.27 -33.07
C ARG A 257 -6.38 -8.13 -32.77
N ASP A 258 -5.20 -7.51 -32.61
CA ASP A 258 -3.91 -8.19 -32.41
C ASP A 258 -3.61 -9.31 -33.45
N GLY A 259 -4.19 -9.25 -34.65
CA GLY A 259 -4.05 -10.28 -35.70
C GLY A 259 -5.07 -11.44 -35.65
N TYR A 260 -6.06 -11.40 -34.75
CA TYR A 260 -7.06 -12.45 -34.54
C TYR A 260 -8.50 -11.92 -34.58
N ALA A 261 -9.47 -12.76 -34.93
CA ALA A 261 -10.89 -12.43 -34.91
C ALA A 261 -11.74 -13.58 -34.35
N GLN A 262 -12.86 -13.24 -33.68
CA GLN A 262 -13.88 -14.23 -33.31
C GLN A 262 -14.64 -14.67 -34.56
N ALA A 263 -14.66 -15.98 -34.80
CA ALA A 263 -15.43 -16.62 -35.86
C ALA A 263 -16.55 -17.47 -35.26
N ARG A 264 -17.63 -17.66 -36.02
CA ARG A 264 -18.82 -18.43 -35.61
C ARG A 264 -19.30 -19.36 -36.72
N ILE A 265 -19.73 -20.55 -36.34
CA ILE A 265 -20.46 -21.52 -37.19
C ILE A 265 -21.68 -21.98 -36.40
N GLY A 266 -22.88 -21.70 -36.90
CA GLY A 266 -24.12 -21.83 -36.13
C GLY A 266 -24.08 -20.97 -34.86
N ASP A 267 -24.34 -21.58 -33.70
CA ASP A 267 -24.20 -20.92 -32.39
C ASP A 267 -22.79 -20.99 -31.80
N LYS A 268 -21.94 -21.90 -32.30
CA LYS A 268 -20.59 -22.14 -31.77
C LYS A 268 -19.59 -21.12 -32.29
N ARG A 269 -18.69 -20.71 -31.40
CA ARG A 269 -17.66 -19.68 -31.60
C ARG A 269 -16.27 -20.23 -31.35
N GLY A 270 -15.31 -19.65 -32.04
CA GLY A 270 -13.87 -19.89 -31.91
C GLY A 270 -13.09 -18.64 -32.33
N ILE A 271 -11.78 -18.79 -32.52
CA ILE A 271 -10.89 -17.69 -32.90
C ILE A 271 -10.05 -18.12 -34.10
N ILE A 272 -10.02 -17.26 -35.12
CA ILE A 272 -9.17 -17.43 -36.31
C ILE A 272 -8.07 -16.38 -36.33
N ASN A 273 -6.91 -16.71 -36.92
CA ASN A 273 -5.87 -15.73 -37.22
C ASN A 273 -6.14 -15.00 -38.55
N GLY A 274 -5.29 -14.03 -38.90
CA GLY A 274 -5.40 -13.24 -40.13
C GLY A 274 -5.47 -14.03 -41.44
N LYS A 275 -5.06 -15.31 -41.48
CA LYS A 275 -5.23 -16.17 -42.67
C LYS A 275 -6.57 -16.92 -42.70
N GLY A 276 -7.32 -16.93 -41.61
CA GLY A 276 -8.50 -17.80 -41.45
C GLY A 276 -8.20 -19.20 -40.90
N GLU A 277 -6.99 -19.45 -40.40
CA GLU A 277 -6.64 -20.67 -39.66
C GLU A 277 -7.27 -20.61 -38.26
N GLU A 278 -7.97 -21.67 -37.83
CA GLU A 278 -8.55 -21.78 -36.48
C GLU A 278 -7.44 -21.96 -35.43
N VAL A 279 -7.16 -20.90 -34.66
CA VAL A 279 -6.20 -20.93 -33.54
C VAL A 279 -6.87 -21.28 -32.20
N CYS A 280 -8.19 -21.07 -32.10
CA CYS A 280 -9.03 -21.61 -31.05
C CYS A 280 -10.25 -22.25 -31.69
N LYS A 281 -10.48 -23.55 -31.47
CA LYS A 281 -11.53 -24.33 -32.13
C LYS A 281 -12.91 -23.69 -31.97
N ILE A 282 -13.74 -23.81 -33.00
CA ILE A 282 -15.13 -23.35 -32.97
C ILE A 282 -15.99 -24.35 -32.19
N GLN A 283 -16.01 -24.20 -30.86
CA GLN A 283 -16.69 -25.13 -29.92
C GLN A 283 -17.49 -24.45 -28.79
N TYR A 284 -17.30 -23.14 -28.57
CA TYR A 284 -17.84 -22.42 -27.41
C TYR A 284 -19.15 -21.69 -27.73
N ASP A 285 -20.12 -21.68 -26.82
CA ASP A 285 -21.36 -20.89 -26.98
C ASP A 285 -21.10 -19.39 -26.76
N ALA A 286 -20.09 -19.07 -25.95
CA ALA A 286 -19.56 -17.72 -25.80
C ALA A 286 -18.06 -17.73 -25.50
N ILE A 287 -17.36 -16.70 -26.01
CA ILE A 287 -16.01 -16.29 -25.60
C ILE A 287 -16.12 -14.80 -25.29
N GLY A 288 -15.74 -14.38 -24.09
CA GLY A 288 -15.77 -12.99 -23.65
C GLY A 288 -14.51 -12.21 -24.04
N ASP A 289 -14.48 -10.91 -23.71
CA ASP A 289 -13.30 -10.07 -23.90
C ASP A 289 -12.10 -10.54 -23.05
N PHE A 290 -10.89 -10.35 -23.58
CA PHE A 290 -9.66 -10.58 -22.83
C PHE A 290 -9.42 -9.48 -21.79
N ARG A 291 -9.18 -9.88 -20.54
CA ARG A 291 -8.79 -9.01 -19.43
C ARG A 291 -7.60 -9.63 -18.70
N CYS A 292 -6.57 -8.85 -18.43
CA CYS A 292 -5.33 -9.31 -17.77
C CYS A 292 -4.66 -10.55 -18.43
N GLY A 293 -4.89 -10.78 -19.73
CA GLY A 293 -4.35 -11.93 -20.48
C GLY A 293 -5.27 -13.16 -20.57
N TYR A 294 -6.45 -13.13 -19.95
CA TYR A 294 -7.40 -14.24 -19.88
C TYR A 294 -8.79 -13.85 -20.42
N ALA A 295 -9.54 -14.81 -20.97
CA ALA A 295 -10.93 -14.64 -21.37
C ALA A 295 -11.81 -15.77 -20.83
N GLN A 296 -13.00 -15.45 -20.33
CA GLN A 296 -13.99 -16.47 -19.96
C GLN A 296 -14.59 -17.11 -21.21
N VAL A 297 -14.78 -18.43 -21.17
CA VAL A 297 -15.47 -19.22 -22.20
C VAL A 297 -16.64 -19.99 -21.58
N ARG A 298 -17.64 -20.34 -22.40
CA ARG A 298 -18.83 -21.09 -21.96
C ARG A 298 -19.20 -22.21 -22.93
N ILE A 299 -19.56 -23.38 -22.41
CA ILE A 299 -20.22 -24.48 -23.12
C ILE A 299 -21.43 -24.93 -22.30
N GLY A 300 -22.63 -24.86 -22.89
CA GLY A 300 -23.88 -25.00 -22.13
C GLY A 300 -23.95 -23.94 -21.02
N ASP A 301 -24.30 -24.34 -19.80
CA ASP A 301 -24.29 -23.46 -18.63
C ASP A 301 -22.91 -23.34 -17.97
N LYS A 302 -21.99 -24.26 -18.28
CA LYS A 302 -20.67 -24.33 -17.65
C LYS A 302 -19.65 -23.39 -18.29
N ARG A 303 -18.78 -22.84 -17.44
CA ARG A 303 -17.77 -21.84 -17.77
C ARG A 303 -16.36 -22.37 -17.51
N GLY A 304 -15.43 -21.89 -18.33
CA GLY A 304 -13.98 -22.08 -18.18
C GLY A 304 -13.23 -20.80 -18.55
N VAL A 305 -11.91 -20.89 -18.70
CA VAL A 305 -11.04 -19.75 -19.04
C VAL A 305 -9.96 -20.16 -20.03
N ILE A 306 -9.71 -19.33 -21.04
CA ILE A 306 -8.56 -19.45 -21.97
C ILE A 306 -7.55 -18.31 -21.77
N ASN A 307 -6.29 -18.55 -22.13
CA ASN A 307 -5.24 -17.52 -22.19
C ASN A 307 -5.04 -16.94 -23.60
N LYS A 308 -4.17 -15.94 -23.76
CA LYS A 308 -3.79 -15.36 -25.08
C LYS A 308 -3.18 -16.36 -26.06
N GLN A 309 -2.68 -17.51 -25.59
CA GLN A 309 -2.21 -18.63 -26.41
C GLN A 309 -3.35 -19.61 -26.80
N TRP A 310 -4.62 -19.21 -26.58
CA TRP A 310 -5.82 -19.98 -26.91
C TRP A 310 -5.98 -21.32 -26.17
N LYS A 311 -5.12 -21.58 -25.19
CA LYS A 311 -5.14 -22.78 -24.36
C LYS A 311 -6.17 -22.62 -23.24
N GLU A 312 -6.97 -23.66 -23.02
CA GLU A 312 -7.80 -23.80 -21.83
C GLU A 312 -6.89 -23.85 -20.58
N ILE A 313 -7.13 -22.90 -19.68
CA ILE A 313 -6.46 -22.74 -18.39
C ILE A 313 -7.37 -23.18 -17.26
N CYS A 314 -8.66 -22.82 -17.30
CA CYS A 314 -9.65 -23.33 -16.35
C CYS A 314 -10.64 -24.21 -17.10
N GLU A 315 -10.72 -25.48 -16.68
CA GLU A 315 -11.67 -26.48 -17.19
C GLU A 315 -13.12 -25.97 -17.19
N ILE A 316 -13.90 -26.36 -18.19
CA ILE A 316 -15.25 -25.82 -18.44
C ILE A 316 -16.30 -26.55 -17.56
N LYS A 317 -16.16 -26.41 -16.24
CA LYS A 317 -17.00 -27.10 -15.22
C LYS A 317 -17.69 -26.19 -14.20
N TYR A 318 -17.35 -24.90 -14.18
CA TYR A 318 -17.79 -23.94 -13.18
C TYR A 318 -19.13 -23.28 -13.58
N ASP A 319 -20.04 -23.08 -12.64
CA ASP A 319 -21.33 -22.40 -12.90
C ASP A 319 -21.13 -20.88 -13.01
N ALA A 320 -20.24 -20.35 -12.18
CA ALA A 320 -19.81 -18.95 -12.21
C ALA A 320 -18.29 -18.83 -12.05
N ILE A 321 -17.72 -17.85 -12.74
CA ILE A 321 -16.32 -17.44 -12.63
C ILE A 321 -16.31 -15.92 -12.46
N GLY A 322 -15.58 -15.42 -11.46
CA GLY A 322 -15.46 -14.00 -11.18
C GLY A 322 -14.53 -13.24 -12.14
N ASN A 323 -14.24 -11.99 -11.80
CA ASN A 323 -13.17 -11.24 -12.44
C ASN A 323 -11.80 -11.72 -11.93
N PHE A 324 -10.81 -11.82 -12.81
CA PHE A 324 -9.43 -12.08 -12.44
C PHE A 324 -8.86 -10.92 -11.62
N ARG A 325 -8.16 -11.25 -10.53
CA ARG A 325 -7.36 -10.30 -9.73
C ARG A 325 -6.09 -11.02 -9.27
N VAL A 326 -4.91 -10.40 -9.48
CA VAL A 326 -3.60 -10.89 -9.03
C VAL A 326 -3.35 -12.38 -9.37
N GLY A 327 -3.58 -12.75 -10.64
CA GLY A 327 -3.33 -14.11 -11.15
C GLY A 327 -4.27 -15.21 -10.64
N CYS A 328 -5.28 -14.89 -9.84
CA CYS A 328 -6.29 -15.83 -9.33
C CYS A 328 -7.73 -15.37 -9.66
N VAL A 329 -8.69 -16.27 -9.54
CA VAL A 329 -10.11 -15.99 -9.76
C VAL A 329 -11.01 -16.82 -8.83
N LYS A 330 -12.07 -16.19 -8.30
CA LYS A 330 -13.13 -16.87 -7.54
C LYS A 330 -14.00 -17.70 -8.49
N VAL A 331 -14.27 -18.96 -8.16
CA VAL A 331 -15.11 -19.89 -8.95
C VAL A 331 -16.21 -20.50 -8.11
N CYS A 332 -17.32 -20.91 -8.73
CA CYS A 332 -18.45 -21.57 -8.06
C CYS A 332 -18.83 -22.89 -8.76
N ILE A 333 -19.22 -23.89 -7.97
CA ILE A 333 -19.91 -25.11 -8.41
C ILE A 333 -21.11 -25.31 -7.49
N GLY A 334 -22.32 -25.20 -8.05
CA GLY A 334 -23.52 -24.96 -7.23
C GLY A 334 -23.34 -23.74 -6.32
N ASP A 335 -23.84 -23.83 -5.09
CA ASP A 335 -23.70 -22.76 -4.08
C ASP A 335 -22.28 -22.64 -3.49
N LYS A 336 -21.43 -23.64 -3.70
CA LYS A 336 -20.08 -23.70 -3.12
C LYS A 336 -19.07 -22.95 -3.98
N ARG A 337 -18.16 -22.25 -3.29
CA ARG A 337 -17.15 -21.36 -3.87
C ARG A 337 -15.75 -21.82 -3.55
N GLY A 338 -14.80 -21.50 -4.43
CA GLY A 338 -13.37 -21.73 -4.26
C GLY A 338 -12.56 -20.70 -5.05
N ILE A 339 -11.25 -20.93 -5.18
CA ILE A 339 -10.32 -20.08 -5.94
C ILE A 339 -9.41 -20.97 -6.79
N VAL A 340 -9.18 -20.56 -8.04
CA VAL A 340 -8.17 -21.16 -8.93
C VAL A 340 -7.17 -20.11 -9.41
N ASN A 341 -5.96 -20.55 -9.78
CA ASN A 341 -4.94 -19.68 -10.38
C ASN A 341 -5.05 -19.62 -11.92
N GLY A 342 -4.23 -18.79 -12.54
CA GLY A 342 -3.97 -18.74 -13.99
C GLY A 342 -3.30 -19.99 -14.60
N LYS A 343 -3.31 -21.14 -13.91
CA LYS A 343 -2.98 -22.48 -14.46
C LYS A 343 -4.17 -23.46 -14.40
N GLY A 344 -5.24 -23.13 -13.66
CA GLY A 344 -6.39 -24.00 -13.40
C GLY A 344 -6.33 -24.79 -12.09
N ASP A 345 -5.22 -24.70 -11.34
CA ASP A 345 -5.06 -25.43 -10.08
C ASP A 345 -6.05 -24.91 -9.02
N GLU A 346 -6.64 -25.80 -8.21
CA GLU A 346 -7.45 -25.42 -7.04
C GLU A 346 -6.57 -24.84 -5.91
N VAL A 347 -6.27 -23.55 -6.04
CA VAL A 347 -5.62 -22.70 -5.04
C VAL A 347 -6.38 -22.72 -3.71
N CYS A 348 -7.71 -22.76 -3.77
CA CYS A 348 -8.58 -22.95 -2.62
C CYS A 348 -9.77 -23.84 -3.01
N LYS A 349 -9.91 -24.99 -2.35
CA LYS A 349 -10.94 -26.01 -2.67
C LYS A 349 -12.36 -25.43 -2.67
N ILE A 350 -13.20 -25.95 -3.55
CA ILE A 350 -14.59 -25.46 -3.75
C ILE A 350 -15.51 -26.05 -2.66
N LYS A 351 -15.44 -25.46 -1.45
CA LYS A 351 -16.16 -25.95 -0.25
C LYS A 351 -16.88 -24.86 0.57
N TYR A 352 -16.63 -23.58 0.30
CA TYR A 352 -17.11 -22.46 1.12
C TYR A 352 -18.44 -21.91 0.61
N ASP A 353 -19.32 -21.50 1.51
CA ASP A 353 -20.60 -20.86 1.16
C ASP A 353 -20.41 -19.40 0.71
N ALA A 354 -19.39 -18.74 1.24
CA ALA A 354 -18.95 -17.40 0.84
C ALA A 354 -17.43 -17.25 0.93
N ILE A 355 -16.88 -16.40 0.05
CA ILE A 355 -15.50 -15.92 0.08
C ILE A 355 -15.55 -14.40 -0.04
N GLY A 356 -15.23 -13.69 1.04
CA GLY A 356 -15.16 -12.23 1.10
C GLY A 356 -14.05 -11.67 0.20
N ASP A 357 -13.98 -10.35 0.08
CA ASP A 357 -12.90 -9.72 -0.68
C ASP A 357 -11.59 -9.65 0.11
N PHE A 358 -10.50 -9.42 -0.60
CA PHE A 358 -9.14 -9.49 -0.05
C PHE A 358 -8.69 -8.12 0.48
N TYR A 359 -8.36 -8.08 1.77
CA TYR A 359 -7.79 -6.95 2.50
C TYR A 359 -6.46 -7.40 3.13
N ASP A 360 -5.40 -6.59 3.01
CA ASP A 360 -4.00 -6.94 3.35
C ASP A 360 -3.48 -8.29 2.78
N GLY A 361 -4.12 -8.80 1.73
CA GLY A 361 -3.82 -10.11 1.12
C GLY A 361 -4.53 -11.30 1.76
N TYR A 362 -5.54 -11.08 2.61
CA TYR A 362 -6.35 -12.10 3.28
C TYR A 362 -7.85 -11.88 3.03
N ALA A 363 -8.61 -12.96 2.96
CA ALA A 363 -10.07 -12.92 2.83
C ALA A 363 -10.74 -13.83 3.86
N GLN A 364 -11.88 -13.38 4.38
CA GLN A 364 -12.76 -14.21 5.20
C GLN A 364 -13.48 -15.26 4.32
N VAL A 365 -13.64 -16.47 4.84
CA VAL A 365 -14.40 -17.56 4.22
C VAL A 365 -15.44 -18.10 5.20
N CYS A 366 -16.59 -18.54 4.69
CA CYS A 366 -17.69 -19.07 5.50
C CYS A 366 -17.99 -20.54 5.15
N VAL A 367 -18.26 -21.35 6.17
CA VAL A 367 -18.86 -22.70 6.04
C VAL A 367 -19.97 -22.81 7.08
N GLY A 368 -21.23 -22.80 6.62
CA GLY A 368 -22.37 -22.53 7.50
C GLY A 368 -22.20 -21.21 8.26
N ASP A 369 -22.57 -21.19 9.53
CA ASP A 369 -22.44 -20.02 10.42
C ASP A 369 -20.98 -19.70 10.82
N LYS A 370 -20.03 -20.58 10.51
CA LYS A 370 -18.63 -20.46 10.93
C LYS A 370 -17.74 -19.80 9.88
N ARG A 371 -16.78 -19.03 10.37
CA ARG A 371 -15.82 -18.26 9.57
C ARG A 371 -14.38 -18.70 9.83
N GLY A 372 -13.58 -18.62 8.77
CA GLY A 372 -12.14 -18.82 8.76
C GLY A 372 -11.48 -17.82 7.82
N ILE A 373 -10.17 -17.96 7.58
CA ILE A 373 -9.39 -17.04 6.72
C ILE A 373 -8.55 -17.84 5.73
N ILE A 374 -8.51 -17.33 4.50
CA ILE A 374 -7.56 -17.74 3.47
C ILE A 374 -6.67 -16.56 3.09
N ASN A 375 -5.43 -16.84 2.69
CA ASN A 375 -4.58 -15.83 2.06
C ASN A 375 -4.82 -15.77 0.54
N GLY A 376 -4.22 -14.79 -0.14
CA GLY A 376 -4.32 -14.63 -1.61
C GLY A 376 -3.78 -15.81 -2.43
N ARG A 377 -3.05 -16.75 -1.80
CA ARG A 377 -2.64 -18.04 -2.38
C ARG A 377 -3.54 -19.19 -1.91
N GLY A 378 -4.77 -18.89 -1.46
CA GLY A 378 -5.84 -19.81 -1.06
C GLY A 378 -5.56 -20.76 0.10
N LYS A 379 -4.35 -20.75 0.66
CA LYS A 379 -4.03 -21.54 1.84
C LYS A 379 -4.84 -21.01 3.02
N GLU A 380 -5.58 -21.91 3.65
CA GLU A 380 -6.25 -21.67 4.94
C GLU A 380 -5.19 -21.30 5.97
N GLY A 381 -5.36 -20.14 6.63
CA GLY A 381 -4.51 -19.76 7.76
C GLY A 381 -4.92 -20.52 9.04
N CYS A 382 -6.22 -20.65 9.24
CA CYS A 382 -6.82 -21.19 10.46
C CYS A 382 -7.97 -22.15 10.15
N GLU A 383 -8.25 -23.01 11.13
CA GLU A 383 -9.49 -23.77 11.21
C GLU A 383 -10.72 -22.83 11.21
N ILE A 384 -11.79 -23.25 10.55
CA ILE A 384 -13.03 -22.48 10.37
C ILE A 384 -13.87 -22.54 11.65
N LYS A 385 -13.38 -21.90 12.73
CA LYS A 385 -13.91 -22.00 14.10
C LYS A 385 -14.63 -20.75 14.61
N TYR A 386 -14.43 -19.59 13.97
CA TYR A 386 -14.91 -18.29 14.45
C TYR A 386 -16.38 -18.06 14.10
N ASP A 387 -17.10 -17.27 14.91
CA ASP A 387 -18.45 -16.79 14.56
C ASP A 387 -18.37 -15.47 13.76
N GLU A 388 -17.26 -14.74 13.94
CA GLU A 388 -17.03 -13.41 13.41
C GLU A 388 -15.54 -13.25 13.11
N VAL A 389 -15.24 -12.75 11.92
CA VAL A 389 -13.91 -12.28 11.51
C VAL A 389 -14.14 -10.88 10.98
N GLY A 390 -13.56 -9.87 11.63
CA GLY A 390 -13.57 -8.49 11.14
C GLY A 390 -12.61 -8.31 9.96
N ASP A 391 -12.71 -7.17 9.28
CA ASP A 391 -11.80 -6.85 8.18
C ASP A 391 -10.34 -6.71 8.67
N PHE A 392 -9.40 -6.99 7.78
CA PHE A 392 -7.97 -6.88 8.07
C PHE A 392 -7.49 -5.43 8.04
N CYS A 393 -6.64 -5.08 9.00
CA CYS A 393 -5.96 -3.79 9.10
C CYS A 393 -4.57 -3.98 9.71
N ASP A 394 -3.54 -3.40 9.08
CA ASP A 394 -2.11 -3.63 9.41
C ASP A 394 -1.72 -5.13 9.50
N GLY A 395 -2.42 -6.00 8.75
CA GLY A 395 -2.20 -7.46 8.77
C GLY A 395 -2.82 -8.22 9.95
N TYR A 396 -3.68 -7.57 10.75
CA TYR A 396 -4.41 -8.16 11.88
C TYR A 396 -5.93 -8.08 11.69
N ALA A 397 -6.67 -9.02 12.29
CA ALA A 397 -8.13 -9.01 12.33
C ALA A 397 -8.65 -9.33 13.74
N GLN A 398 -9.76 -8.69 14.13
CA GLN A 398 -10.50 -9.09 15.34
C GLN A 398 -11.39 -10.30 15.04
N VAL A 399 -11.39 -11.27 15.95
CA VAL A 399 -12.23 -12.48 15.86
C VAL A 399 -13.09 -12.68 17.09
N ARG A 400 -14.21 -13.39 16.93
CA ARG A 400 -15.11 -13.80 18.02
C ARG A 400 -15.39 -15.30 18.02
N VAL A 401 -15.44 -15.89 19.21
CA VAL A 401 -15.96 -17.22 19.51
C VAL A 401 -16.87 -17.11 20.72
N GLY A 402 -18.16 -17.41 20.56
CA GLY A 402 -19.19 -17.17 21.57
C GLY A 402 -19.27 -15.69 21.95
N ASP A 403 -19.15 -15.42 23.25
CA ASP A 403 -19.09 -14.07 23.83
C ASP A 403 -17.66 -13.49 23.92
N LYS A 404 -16.63 -14.27 23.54
CA LYS A 404 -15.21 -13.89 23.66
C LYS A 404 -14.62 -13.43 22.34
N ARG A 405 -13.82 -12.36 22.42
CA ARG A 405 -13.09 -11.73 21.33
C ARG A 405 -11.58 -11.87 21.57
N GLY A 406 -10.84 -11.93 20.48
CA GLY A 406 -9.38 -11.91 20.41
C GLY A 406 -8.91 -11.27 19.11
N ILE A 407 -7.61 -11.34 18.85
CA ILE A 407 -6.97 -10.77 17.65
C ILE A 407 -6.06 -11.84 17.06
N ILE A 408 -6.12 -11.98 15.74
CA ILE A 408 -5.26 -12.89 14.98
C ILE A 408 -4.47 -12.12 13.93
N ASN A 409 -3.32 -12.67 13.53
CA ASN A 409 -2.62 -12.22 12.32
C ASN A 409 -3.20 -12.89 11.05
N GLY A 410 -2.75 -12.49 9.87
CA GLY A 410 -3.17 -13.11 8.60
C GLY A 410 -2.74 -14.57 8.40
N ARG A 411 -1.85 -15.12 9.25
CA ARG A 411 -1.58 -16.58 9.29
C ARG A 411 -2.63 -17.34 10.09
N GLY A 412 -3.50 -16.66 10.83
CA GLY A 412 -4.47 -17.25 11.74
C GLY A 412 -3.97 -17.44 13.18
N ASP A 413 -2.73 -17.02 13.50
CA ASP A 413 -2.14 -17.16 14.83
C ASP A 413 -2.82 -16.17 15.81
N GLU A 414 -3.23 -16.65 17.00
CA GLU A 414 -3.84 -15.83 18.07
C GLU A 414 -2.83 -14.92 18.78
N VAL A 415 -2.47 -13.81 18.14
CA VAL A 415 -1.59 -12.77 18.70
C VAL A 415 -2.19 -12.09 19.94
N CYS A 416 -3.52 -12.06 20.07
CA CYS A 416 -4.21 -11.73 21.31
C CYS A 416 -5.27 -12.81 21.59
N LYS A 417 -5.05 -13.62 22.64
CA LYS A 417 -5.90 -14.78 23.00
C LYS A 417 -7.38 -14.43 23.05
N ILE A 418 -8.23 -15.32 22.54
CA ILE A 418 -9.69 -15.15 22.50
C ILE A 418 -10.29 -15.39 23.90
N LYS A 419 -10.16 -14.39 24.79
CA LYS A 419 -10.65 -14.45 26.18
C LYS A 419 -11.48 -13.24 26.63
N TYR A 420 -11.53 -12.16 25.84
CA TYR A 420 -12.09 -10.87 26.28
C TYR A 420 -13.53 -10.68 25.82
N ASN A 421 -14.43 -10.25 26.71
CA ASN A 421 -15.79 -9.85 26.34
C ASN A 421 -15.85 -8.56 25.50
N ALA A 422 -14.81 -7.72 25.56
CA ALA A 422 -14.61 -6.61 24.63
C ALA A 422 -13.11 -6.29 24.50
N ILE A 423 -12.73 -5.78 23.32
CA ILE A 423 -11.45 -5.12 23.05
C ILE A 423 -11.83 -3.78 22.43
N GLY A 424 -11.40 -2.67 23.04
CA GLY A 424 -11.69 -1.32 22.58
C GLY A 424 -10.79 -0.87 21.42
N ALA A 425 -11.13 0.26 20.81
CA ALA A 425 -10.29 0.91 19.81
C ALA A 425 -9.00 1.46 20.47
N PHE A 426 -7.87 1.39 19.76
CA PHE A 426 -6.60 1.91 20.25
C PHE A 426 -6.61 3.44 20.37
N ARG A 427 -6.13 3.95 21.52
CA ARG A 427 -5.88 5.37 21.79
C ARG A 427 -4.50 5.52 22.39
N TYR A 428 -3.68 6.42 21.83
CA TYR A 428 -2.29 6.69 22.26
C TYR A 428 -1.36 5.46 22.37
N GLY A 429 -1.69 4.35 21.69
CA GLY A 429 -0.92 3.10 21.70
C GLY A 429 -1.47 1.99 22.60
N TYR A 430 -2.59 2.23 23.28
CA TYR A 430 -3.22 1.32 24.24
C TYR A 430 -4.69 1.05 23.89
N ALA A 431 -5.20 -0.13 24.23
CA ALA A 431 -6.62 -0.45 24.14
C ALA A 431 -7.13 -1.07 25.45
N GLU A 432 -8.29 -0.60 25.94
CA GLU A 432 -8.98 -1.24 27.06
C GLU A 432 -9.51 -2.61 26.64
N VAL A 433 -9.33 -3.62 27.49
CA VAL A 433 -9.88 -4.97 27.33
C VAL A 433 -10.72 -5.34 28.54
N ARG A 434 -11.80 -6.09 28.33
CA ARG A 434 -12.80 -6.41 29.37
C ARG A 434 -13.05 -7.91 29.48
N VAL A 435 -13.20 -8.43 30.70
CA VAL A 435 -13.68 -9.79 31.01
C VAL A 435 -14.72 -9.66 32.11
N GLY A 436 -15.98 -10.05 31.83
CA GLY A 436 -17.11 -9.68 32.69
C GLY A 436 -17.18 -8.16 32.90
N ASP A 437 -17.24 -7.71 34.15
CA ASP A 437 -17.18 -6.28 34.52
C ASP A 437 -15.75 -5.75 34.74
N LYS A 438 -14.73 -6.63 34.69
CA LYS A 438 -13.34 -6.28 34.96
C LYS A 438 -12.62 -5.80 33.70
N ARG A 439 -11.75 -4.81 33.88
CA ARG A 439 -10.96 -4.11 32.86
C ARG A 439 -9.48 -4.34 33.05
N GLY A 440 -8.77 -4.39 31.94
CA GLY A 440 -7.31 -4.37 31.80
C GLY A 440 -6.92 -3.63 30.52
N ILE A 441 -5.63 -3.68 30.14
CA ILE A 441 -5.10 -2.94 28.98
C ILE A 441 -4.11 -3.79 28.19
N ILE A 442 -4.24 -3.76 26.86
CA ILE A 442 -3.23 -4.24 25.92
C ILE A 442 -2.50 -3.09 25.22
N ASN A 443 -1.24 -3.33 24.83
CA ASN A 443 -0.45 -2.42 24.00
C ASN A 443 -0.54 -2.75 22.50
N LYS A 444 0.10 -1.95 21.63
CA LYS A 444 0.16 -2.20 20.18
C LYS A 444 0.81 -3.53 19.79
N GLN A 445 1.57 -4.16 20.68
CA GLN A 445 2.16 -5.49 20.50
C GLN A 445 1.22 -6.61 20.98
N TRP A 446 -0.07 -6.31 21.19
CA TRP A 446 -1.13 -7.22 21.63
C TRP A 446 -0.92 -7.83 23.03
N LYS A 447 0.14 -7.41 23.74
CA LYS A 447 0.50 -7.88 25.07
C LYS A 447 -0.35 -7.16 26.12
N GLU A 448 -0.91 -7.94 27.03
CA GLU A 448 -1.52 -7.44 28.27
C GLU A 448 -0.44 -6.78 29.13
N ILE A 449 -0.56 -5.46 29.29
CA ILE A 449 0.30 -4.65 30.15
C ILE A 449 -0.35 -4.41 31.52
N CYS A 450 -1.67 -4.26 31.53
CA CYS A 450 -2.45 -4.08 32.75
C CYS A 450 -3.44 -5.24 32.88
N GLU A 451 -3.27 -6.05 33.92
CA GLU A 451 -4.07 -7.24 34.18
C GLU A 451 -5.58 -6.93 34.31
N VAL A 452 -6.44 -7.82 33.79
CA VAL A 452 -7.91 -7.65 33.83
C VAL A 452 -8.50 -7.87 35.23
N LYS A 453 -8.30 -6.91 36.15
CA LYS A 453 -8.78 -6.97 37.55
C LYS A 453 -9.49 -5.71 38.06
N TYR A 454 -9.48 -4.62 37.30
CA TYR A 454 -9.98 -3.30 37.72
C TYR A 454 -11.45 -3.09 37.36
N ASP A 455 -12.23 -2.44 38.22
CA ASP A 455 -13.63 -2.10 37.94
C ASP A 455 -13.71 -0.91 36.96
N VAL A 456 -12.76 0.01 37.10
CA VAL A 456 -12.60 1.23 36.29
C VAL A 456 -11.11 1.49 36.13
N ILE A 457 -10.68 1.83 34.92
CA ILE A 457 -9.40 2.46 34.64
C ILE A 457 -9.71 3.82 34.02
N GLY A 458 -9.10 4.89 34.53
CA GLY A 458 -9.24 6.24 33.99
C GLY A 458 -8.35 6.49 32.78
N GLU A 459 -8.47 7.68 32.20
CA GLU A 459 -7.54 8.15 31.17
C GLU A 459 -6.10 8.23 31.71
N PHE A 460 -5.13 7.98 30.84
CA PHE A 460 -3.73 8.25 31.15
C PHE A 460 -3.42 9.73 30.98
N ARG A 461 -2.85 10.32 32.03
CA ARG A 461 -2.34 11.70 32.04
C ARG A 461 -0.95 11.65 32.66
N ASP A 462 0.02 12.30 32.01
CA ASP A 462 1.42 12.36 32.45
C ASP A 462 2.04 10.97 32.77
N GLY A 463 1.65 9.97 31.97
CA GLY A 463 2.12 8.59 32.07
C GLY A 463 1.44 7.73 33.16
N CYS A 464 0.45 8.26 33.88
CA CYS A 464 -0.24 7.57 34.98
C CYS A 464 -1.77 7.56 34.79
N ALA A 465 -2.46 6.55 35.34
CA ALA A 465 -3.92 6.47 35.34
C ALA A 465 -4.49 6.09 36.71
N LYS A 466 -5.63 6.69 37.08
CA LYS A 466 -6.37 6.35 38.30
C LYS A 466 -7.19 5.08 38.08
N VAL A 467 -7.08 4.11 38.97
CA VAL A 467 -7.80 2.82 38.92
C VAL A 467 -8.75 2.64 40.10
N ARG A 468 -9.74 1.74 39.97
CA ARG A 468 -10.67 1.35 41.05
C ARG A 468 -10.78 -0.18 41.16
N VAL A 469 -10.75 -0.71 42.38
CA VAL A 469 -11.04 -2.11 42.73
C VAL A 469 -11.85 -2.14 44.03
N GLY A 470 -13.01 -2.77 44.05
CA GLY A 470 -13.82 -2.93 45.27
C GLY A 470 -14.25 -1.58 45.88
N GLY A 471 -14.49 -0.58 45.03
CA GLY A 471 -14.78 0.80 45.44
C GLY A 471 -13.54 1.63 45.81
N LYS A 472 -12.47 1.01 46.32
CA LYS A 472 -11.19 1.66 46.62
C LYS A 472 -10.42 2.01 45.34
N ARG A 473 -9.56 3.02 45.43
CA ARG A 473 -8.79 3.61 44.32
C ARG A 473 -7.29 3.49 44.55
N GLY A 474 -6.55 3.48 43.44
CA GLY A 474 -5.10 3.52 43.37
C GLY A 474 -4.65 4.15 42.05
N ILE A 475 -3.36 4.06 41.74
CA ILE A 475 -2.77 4.56 40.50
C ILE A 475 -1.91 3.47 39.85
N ILE A 476 -1.95 3.40 38.53
CA ILE A 476 -1.03 2.61 37.70
C ILE A 476 -0.19 3.54 36.80
N ASN A 477 1.00 3.10 36.40
CA ASN A 477 1.76 3.74 35.32
C ASN A 477 1.32 3.20 33.93
N GLY A 478 1.85 3.79 32.86
CA GLY A 478 1.60 3.37 31.47
C GLY A 478 2.12 1.98 31.10
N GLY A 479 2.92 1.34 31.98
CA GLY A 479 3.27 -0.08 31.89
C GLY A 479 2.25 -1.01 32.54
N GLY A 480 1.21 -0.47 33.20
CA GLY A 480 0.21 -1.22 33.97
C GLY A 480 0.62 -1.54 35.41
N GLU A 481 1.82 -1.13 35.83
CA GLU A 481 2.36 -1.38 37.17
C GLU A 481 1.66 -0.49 38.21
N GLN A 482 1.30 -1.07 39.35
CA GLN A 482 0.61 -0.39 40.43
C GLN A 482 1.58 0.49 41.24
N LEU A 483 1.41 1.81 41.17
CA LEU A 483 2.29 2.79 41.83
C LEU A 483 1.97 3.01 43.32
N CYS A 484 0.74 2.73 43.74
CA CYS A 484 0.34 2.79 45.15
C CYS A 484 -0.71 1.74 45.51
N GLU A 485 -0.79 1.41 46.79
CA GLU A 485 -1.81 0.50 47.34
C GLU A 485 -3.24 1.00 47.02
N ILE A 486 -4.13 0.09 46.58
CA ILE A 486 -5.51 0.42 46.19
C ILE A 486 -6.40 0.54 47.44
N LYS A 487 -6.13 1.55 48.27
CA LYS A 487 -6.79 1.76 49.58
C LYS A 487 -7.57 3.07 49.72
N TYR A 488 -7.45 3.97 48.75
CA TYR A 488 -7.99 5.33 48.84
C TYR A 488 -9.48 5.38 48.46
N ASP A 489 -10.32 6.06 49.24
CA ASP A 489 -11.74 6.27 48.88
C ASP A 489 -11.89 7.31 47.77
N ALA A 490 -11.00 8.29 47.75
CA ALA A 490 -10.86 9.28 46.68
C ALA A 490 -9.38 9.58 46.40
N ILE A 491 -9.09 9.80 45.13
CA ILE A 491 -7.87 10.42 44.62
C ILE A 491 -8.34 11.57 43.73
N GLY A 492 -7.90 12.79 44.02
CA GLY A 492 -8.18 13.99 43.24
C GLY A 492 -7.52 13.96 41.87
N ASP A 493 -7.57 15.08 41.16
CA ASP A 493 -6.71 15.30 39.99
C ASP A 493 -5.32 15.76 40.41
N PHE A 494 -4.34 15.63 39.50
CA PHE A 494 -2.96 16.02 39.74
C PHE A 494 -2.74 17.49 39.39
N CYS A 495 -2.12 18.23 40.32
CA CYS A 495 -1.71 19.62 40.16
C CYS A 495 -0.24 19.74 40.59
N ASP A 496 0.63 20.31 39.75
CA ASP A 496 2.09 20.42 39.96
C ASP A 496 2.77 19.09 40.42
N GLY A 497 2.24 17.95 39.97
CA GLY A 497 2.74 16.61 40.30
C GLY A 497 2.23 16.00 41.61
N TYR A 498 1.22 16.61 42.25
CA TYR A 498 0.63 16.14 43.51
C TYR A 498 -0.89 15.98 43.40
N ALA A 499 -1.44 14.97 44.09
CA ALA A 499 -2.89 14.76 44.21
C ALA A 499 -3.31 14.58 45.67
N GLN A 500 -4.46 15.17 46.02
CA GLN A 500 -5.10 14.90 47.30
C GLN A 500 -5.66 13.48 47.33
N VAL A 501 -5.46 12.78 48.44
CA VAL A 501 -6.06 11.47 48.73
C VAL A 501 -6.94 11.51 49.97
N ARG A 502 -7.88 10.57 50.09
CA ARG A 502 -8.76 10.41 51.26
C ARG A 502 -8.93 8.94 51.64
N ILE A 503 -8.91 8.65 52.95
CA ILE A 503 -9.36 7.38 53.54
C ILE A 503 -10.30 7.72 54.70
N GLY A 504 -11.53 7.22 54.67
CA GLY A 504 -12.58 7.68 55.59
C GLY A 504 -12.81 9.17 55.43
N GLU A 505 -12.77 9.93 56.53
CA GLU A 505 -12.87 11.40 56.51
C GLU A 505 -11.50 12.08 56.32
N LYS A 506 -10.41 11.41 56.72
CA LYS A 506 -9.06 11.98 56.73
C LYS A 506 -8.43 12.01 55.33
N ARG A 507 -7.63 13.05 55.09
CA ARG A 507 -6.97 13.39 53.83
C ARG A 507 -5.47 13.44 53.99
N GLY A 508 -4.77 13.21 52.88
CA GLY A 508 -3.32 13.33 52.72
C GLY A 508 -2.98 13.81 51.30
N ILE A 509 -1.70 13.80 50.96
CA ILE A 509 -1.18 14.13 49.62
C ILE A 509 -0.22 13.04 49.16
N ILE A 510 -0.36 12.62 47.90
CA ILE A 510 0.61 11.77 47.19
C ILE A 510 1.22 12.54 46.01
N ASN A 511 2.37 12.09 45.50
CA ASN A 511 2.88 12.52 44.19
C ASN A 511 2.39 11.59 43.06
N GLU A 512 2.72 11.93 41.81
CA GLU A 512 2.43 11.11 40.60
C GLU A 512 2.87 9.64 40.74
N LYS A 513 4.00 9.41 41.43
CA LYS A 513 4.55 8.07 41.69
C LYS A 513 3.83 7.31 42.80
N GLY A 514 2.69 7.81 43.28
CA GLY A 514 1.90 7.18 44.35
C GLY A 514 2.52 7.30 45.75
N VAL A 515 3.66 7.97 45.90
CA VAL A 515 4.38 8.09 47.18
C VAL A 515 3.67 9.12 48.06
N GLU A 516 3.44 8.76 49.32
CA GLU A 516 2.83 9.64 50.32
C GLU A 516 3.78 10.77 50.71
N ILE A 517 3.36 12.00 50.43
CA ILE A 517 4.09 13.26 50.71
C ILE A 517 3.55 13.93 51.98
N CYS A 518 2.26 13.74 52.26
CA CYS A 518 1.60 14.22 53.47
C CYS A 518 0.67 13.14 54.02
N LYS A 519 0.89 12.73 55.27
CA LYS A 519 0.20 11.60 55.92
C LYS A 519 -1.31 11.80 55.99
N ILE A 520 -2.06 10.71 55.84
CA ILE A 520 -3.53 10.72 55.75
C ILE A 520 -4.19 10.92 57.13
N LYS A 521 -4.00 12.11 57.73
CA LYS A 521 -4.46 12.44 59.09
C LYS A 521 -5.25 13.75 59.22
N TYR A 522 -5.46 14.49 58.13
CA TYR A 522 -6.01 15.86 58.16
C TYR A 522 -7.45 15.92 57.62
N ASP A 523 -8.34 16.66 58.27
CA ASP A 523 -9.76 16.73 57.86
C ASP A 523 -10.00 17.58 56.60
N ARG A 524 -9.14 18.59 56.37
CA ARG A 524 -9.11 19.41 55.16
C ARG A 524 -7.66 19.68 54.76
N ILE A 525 -7.43 19.73 53.44
CA ILE A 525 -6.18 20.18 52.80
C ILE A 525 -6.61 20.93 51.54
N ASN A 526 -6.08 22.14 51.32
CA ASN A 526 -6.33 22.94 50.12
C ASN A 526 -5.07 22.95 49.24
N ILE A 527 -5.23 22.85 47.92
CA ILE A 527 -4.12 22.82 46.95
C ILE A 527 -4.34 23.96 45.92
N PRO A 528 -3.41 24.93 45.79
CA PRO A 528 -3.54 26.05 44.84
C PRO A 528 -2.99 25.72 43.43
N PRO A 529 -3.33 26.53 42.39
CA PRO A 529 -2.68 26.52 41.07
C PRO A 529 -1.19 26.94 41.09
N SER A 530 -0.50 27.01 39.94
CA SER A 530 0.95 26.64 39.79
C SER A 530 2.04 27.74 39.63
N GLY A 531 3.23 27.51 40.23
CA GLY A 531 4.45 28.33 40.06
C GLY A 531 5.30 28.79 41.28
N LYS A 532 6.37 28.03 41.64
CA LYS A 532 7.62 28.43 42.38
C LYS A 532 7.43 28.94 43.86
N LYS A 533 8.39 29.11 44.80
CA LYS A 533 9.69 28.51 45.30
C LYS A 533 9.86 29.07 46.74
N LEU A 534 10.27 28.49 47.88
CA LEU A 534 10.93 27.23 48.36
C LEU A 534 10.79 27.20 49.93
N GLY A 535 10.69 26.06 50.65
CA GLY A 535 10.65 25.99 52.15
C GLY A 535 10.77 24.58 52.81
N LEU A 536 10.79 24.46 54.16
CA LEU A 536 11.44 23.34 54.92
C LEU A 536 10.60 22.66 56.04
N ILE A 537 11.06 21.48 56.51
CA ILE A 537 10.71 20.67 57.72
C ILE A 537 11.96 19.89 58.20
N ASN A 538 11.96 19.25 59.39
CA ASN A 538 13.15 18.55 59.95
C ASN A 538 13.32 17.08 59.47
N GLU A 539 14.48 16.48 59.75
CA GLU A 539 14.86 15.12 59.29
C GLU A 539 14.12 13.98 60.04
N GLN A 540 13.41 14.32 61.12
CA GLN A 540 12.60 13.40 61.94
C GLN A 540 11.11 13.45 61.54
N GLY A 541 10.69 14.44 60.74
CA GLY A 541 9.33 14.59 60.22
C GLY A 541 8.39 15.39 61.11
N GLU A 542 8.92 16.25 61.99
CA GLU A 542 8.14 17.15 62.85
C GLU A 542 7.89 18.51 62.19
N ASP A 543 6.81 19.15 62.62
CA ASP A 543 6.44 20.51 62.21
C ASP A 543 6.97 21.50 63.25
N VAL A 544 7.74 22.49 62.79
CA VAL A 544 8.32 23.56 63.63
C VAL A 544 7.53 24.87 63.54
N SER A 545 6.28 24.80 63.08
CA SER A 545 5.32 25.92 63.12
C SER A 545 4.23 25.72 64.17
N GLU A 546 4.58 25.95 65.44
CA GLU A 546 3.57 26.22 66.47
C GLU A 546 2.80 27.51 66.11
N ILE A 547 1.48 27.39 65.91
CA ILE A 547 0.39 28.34 66.22
C ILE A 547 -0.90 27.89 65.49
N GLN A 548 -2.06 28.09 66.13
CA GLN A 548 -3.39 27.85 65.53
C GLN A 548 -3.85 29.06 64.69
N TYR A 549 -4.61 28.84 63.61
CA TYR A 549 -5.07 29.89 62.70
C TYR A 549 -6.54 29.71 62.29
N ASP A 550 -7.35 30.77 62.38
CA ASP A 550 -8.80 30.71 62.12
C ASP A 550 -9.21 30.94 60.66
N ALA A 551 -8.40 31.63 59.86
CA ALA A 551 -8.71 31.93 58.45
C ALA A 551 -7.45 32.17 57.58
N ILE A 552 -7.56 31.87 56.29
CA ILE A 552 -6.53 32.12 55.27
C ILE A 552 -7.19 32.79 54.05
N GLY A 553 -6.56 33.85 53.54
CA GLY A 553 -7.02 34.63 52.38
C GLY A 553 -6.09 34.52 51.17
N ASP A 554 -6.60 34.90 50.01
CA ASP A 554 -5.99 34.64 48.70
C ASP A 554 -4.77 35.52 48.38
N PHE A 555 -3.73 34.92 47.80
CA PHE A 555 -2.69 35.61 47.03
C PHE A 555 -1.89 34.62 46.15
N GLY A 556 -1.27 35.15 45.10
CA GLY A 556 -0.61 34.40 44.03
C GLY A 556 0.52 33.45 44.42
N VAL A 557 0.91 32.65 43.43
CA VAL A 557 1.22 31.23 43.65
C VAL A 557 2.42 30.92 44.55
N GLY A 558 2.24 29.79 45.25
CA GLY A 558 3.27 29.04 45.95
C GLY A 558 3.32 29.40 47.42
N HIS A 559 2.87 30.61 47.73
CA HIS A 559 3.01 31.24 49.01
C HIS A 559 1.68 31.32 49.75
N LEU A 560 1.74 31.51 51.06
CA LEU A 560 0.59 31.94 51.86
C LEU A 560 0.95 33.23 52.59
N LYS A 561 0.01 34.18 52.65
CA LYS A 561 0.12 35.38 53.48
C LYS A 561 -0.69 35.19 54.76
N VAL A 562 -0.05 35.34 55.90
CA VAL A 562 -0.67 35.14 57.23
C VAL A 562 -0.70 36.46 57.98
N ARG A 563 -1.80 36.73 58.70
CA ARG A 563 -2.02 37.95 59.49
C ARG A 563 -2.08 37.59 60.98
N VAL A 564 -1.41 38.38 61.82
CA VAL A 564 -1.50 38.31 63.28
C VAL A 564 -1.69 39.73 63.80
N GLY A 565 -2.90 40.03 64.30
CA GLY A 565 -3.30 41.40 64.62
C GLY A 565 -3.18 42.34 63.41
N GLU A 566 -2.46 43.44 63.56
CA GLU A 566 -2.23 44.41 62.48
C GLU A 566 -1.09 44.04 61.51
N LYS A 567 -0.27 43.02 61.82
CA LYS A 567 0.96 42.69 61.07
C LYS A 567 0.81 41.43 60.20
N GLN A 568 1.60 41.34 59.12
CA GLN A 568 1.45 40.32 58.07
C GLN A 568 2.81 39.75 57.63
N ARG A 569 2.88 38.44 57.29
CA ARG A 569 4.09 37.73 56.80
C ARG A 569 3.76 36.66 55.73
N ILE A 570 4.78 36.01 55.14
CA ILE A 570 4.68 35.13 53.96
C ILE A 570 5.47 33.81 54.16
N ILE A 571 4.97 32.68 53.64
CA ILE A 571 5.53 31.30 53.76
C ILE A 571 5.60 30.61 52.38
N ARG A 572 6.43 29.56 52.19
CA ARG A 572 6.44 28.67 51.00
C ARG A 572 6.86 27.22 51.36
N VAL A 573 6.57 26.25 50.48
CA VAL A 573 6.80 24.79 50.54
C VAL A 573 7.92 24.30 49.60
N GLY A 574 8.72 23.30 50.03
CA GLY A 574 9.64 22.48 49.21
C GLY A 574 11.12 22.89 49.30
N GLY A 575 11.98 22.05 49.88
CA GLY A 575 13.20 22.51 50.53
C GLY A 575 14.54 22.14 49.88
N LYS A 576 15.49 23.08 49.90
CA LYS A 576 16.94 22.80 49.83
C LYS A 576 17.75 23.96 50.44
N LYS A 577 18.89 23.64 51.06
CA LYS A 577 19.74 24.55 51.85
C LYS A 577 20.76 25.26 50.94
N ILE A 578 21.08 26.52 51.22
CA ILE A 578 22.28 27.22 50.74
C ILE A 578 22.92 27.92 51.94
N SER A 579 24.24 27.80 52.09
CA SER A 579 25.03 28.49 53.10
C SER A 579 25.74 29.71 52.49
N GLY A 580 25.56 30.89 53.07
CA GLY A 580 26.21 32.15 52.66
C GLY A 580 25.66 33.33 53.46
N SER A 581 26.53 34.28 53.83
CA SER A 581 26.25 35.31 54.85
C SER A 581 26.40 36.74 54.33
N LEU A 582 25.42 37.61 54.65
CA LEU A 582 25.36 39.08 54.46
C LEU A 582 25.46 39.55 52.98
N VAL A 583 24.64 40.46 52.42
CA VAL A 583 23.81 41.61 52.87
C VAL A 583 24.57 42.93 53.05
N LEU A 584 24.54 43.78 52.00
CA LEU A 584 24.66 45.25 51.89
C LEU A 584 24.59 45.59 50.37
N PHE A 585 24.18 46.74 49.81
CA PHE A 585 23.32 47.86 50.23
C PHE A 585 22.69 48.45 48.92
N PHE A 586 21.36 48.60 48.78
CA PHE A 586 20.57 49.84 48.97
C PHE A 586 20.92 51.07 48.07
N TRP A 587 19.89 51.55 47.33
CA TRP A 587 19.74 52.90 46.70
C TRP A 587 20.54 53.26 45.42
N ILE A 588 20.10 54.16 44.51
CA ILE A 588 18.72 54.54 44.04
C ILE A 588 18.81 55.34 42.68
N VAL A 589 17.81 55.18 41.78
CA VAL A 589 17.26 56.18 40.79
C VAL A 589 18.17 56.94 39.76
N ILE A 590 17.75 56.89 38.47
CA ILE A 590 17.90 57.87 37.36
C ILE A 590 19.17 57.94 36.44
N PHE A 591 18.86 58.02 35.13
CA PHE A 591 19.54 58.60 33.94
C PHE A 591 20.94 58.17 33.44
N LEU A 592 20.93 57.81 32.14
CA LEU A 592 21.73 58.33 30.99
C LEU A 592 23.26 58.58 31.05
N VAL A 593 23.88 58.32 29.88
CA VAL A 593 25.03 59.05 29.29
C VAL A 593 26.43 58.72 29.83
N SER A 594 27.06 57.76 29.14
CA SER A 594 28.32 57.94 28.39
C SER A 594 29.72 57.93 29.05
N VAL A 595 30.65 57.27 28.31
CA VAL A 595 32.00 57.77 27.95
C VAL A 595 33.18 57.66 28.96
N ILE A 596 34.10 56.74 28.60
CA ILE A 596 35.58 56.88 28.58
C ILE A 596 36.40 56.85 29.90
N CYS A 597 36.97 55.66 30.14
CA CYS A 597 38.40 55.35 30.34
C CYS A 597 39.18 55.81 31.60
N PHE A 598 40.42 55.26 31.69
CA PHE A 598 41.48 55.48 32.69
C PHE A 598 41.13 54.97 34.11
N TYR A 599 41.98 54.30 34.90
CA TYR A 599 43.31 53.65 34.83
C TYR A 599 43.42 52.84 36.18
N PHE A 600 44.38 51.98 36.53
CA PHE A 600 45.66 51.50 35.99
C PHE A 600 45.86 50.02 36.45
N PHE A 601 46.96 49.40 36.00
CA PHE A 601 47.57 48.11 36.39
C PHE A 601 47.62 47.86 37.92
N TYR A 602 47.73 46.62 38.42
CA TYR A 602 48.46 45.44 37.92
C TYR A 602 47.63 44.17 37.72
#